data_AF-X1KNA2-F1
#
_entry.id   AF-X1KNA2-F1
#
_cell.length_a   1.000
_cell.length_b   1.000
_cell.length_c   1.000
_cell.angle_alpha   90.00
_cell.angle_beta   90.00
_cell.angle_gamma   90.00
#
_symmetry.space_group_name_H-M   'P 1'
#
loop_
_entity.id
_entity.type
_entity.pdbx_description
1 polymer ?
#
loop_
_entity_poly.entity_id
_entity_poly.type
_entity_poly.pdbx_seq_one_letter_code
_entity_poly.pdbx_strand_id
1 'polypeptide(L)'
;INLSKYEIYFDEKRPFFLEGREIFDTPIKLFYSRRVGKRLYTGKEVPIIGGAKYTGTYKRFNFGLLSAYTDKISTEPKSLHSVGRIKLGVFKNSDLGILYSEDRSENNTQGVLGIDGTFRTQELQLASQFAKSDSGYAKFVQLDWYASKFLILSKYEHYDGNFDIERIGYAPWKGLTKYYLKAGPRFFNVGPFYTLTTGIGGGRKKEIGEQGWEYWINGWFSPTFKNNWGLSSNFYRG
;
A
#
# COMPACT_ATOMS: atom_id res chain seq x y z
N ILE A 1 -4.24 12.54 21.90
CA ILE A 1 -4.64 13.36 20.74
C ILE A 1 -3.59 13.16 19.65
N ASN A 2 -3.99 12.86 18.42
CA ASN A 2 -3.07 12.83 17.27
C ASN A 2 -2.87 14.26 16.77
N LEU A 3 -1.64 14.75 16.74
CA LEU A 3 -1.26 16.09 16.29
C LEU A 3 -0.74 16.08 14.84
N SER A 4 -0.70 14.91 14.19
CA SER A 4 -0.30 14.76 12.80
C SER A 4 -1.43 15.16 11.84
N LYS A 5 -1.05 15.71 10.68
CA LYS A 5 -1.96 15.95 9.54
C LYS A 5 -2.56 14.65 8.98
N TYR A 6 -1.91 13.50 9.23
CA TYR A 6 -2.37 12.20 8.74
C TYR A 6 -2.90 11.32 9.86
N GLU A 7 -3.85 10.48 9.47
CA GLU A 7 -4.29 9.35 10.27
C GLU A 7 -3.12 8.42 10.60
N ILE A 8 -3.16 7.82 11.79
CA ILE A 8 -2.18 6.81 12.21
C ILE A 8 -2.58 5.46 11.61
N TYR A 9 -1.62 4.80 10.96
CA TYR A 9 -1.78 3.43 10.53
C TYR A 9 -1.59 2.46 11.71
N PHE A 10 -2.45 1.45 11.81
CA PHE A 10 -2.40 0.39 12.81
C PHE A 10 -2.39 -0.97 12.11
N ASP A 11 -1.48 -1.85 12.52
CA ASP A 11 -1.53 -3.23 12.06
C ASP A 11 -2.76 -3.95 12.63
N GLU A 12 -3.30 -4.85 11.81
CA GLU A 12 -4.36 -5.76 12.24
C GLU A 12 -3.81 -6.80 13.22
N LYS A 13 -4.60 -7.12 14.26
CA LYS A 13 -4.23 -8.10 15.30
C LYS A 13 -5.25 -9.21 15.46
N ARG A 14 -6.44 -9.05 14.89
CA ARG A 14 -7.55 -10.01 15.02
C ARG A 14 -7.35 -11.17 14.04
N PRO A 15 -7.30 -12.44 14.52
CA PRO A 15 -7.03 -13.61 13.66
C PRO A 15 -7.94 -13.71 12.43
N PHE A 16 -9.23 -13.42 12.59
CA PHE A 16 -10.21 -13.42 11.50
C PHE A 16 -9.79 -12.56 10.31
N PHE A 17 -9.16 -11.41 10.53
CA PHE A 17 -8.73 -10.50 9.46
C PHE A 17 -7.29 -10.75 9.00
N LEU A 18 -6.48 -11.46 9.78
CA LEU A 18 -5.08 -11.72 9.48
C LEU A 18 -4.88 -12.88 8.51
N GLU A 19 -5.62 -13.97 8.72
CA GLU A 19 -5.52 -15.15 7.87
C GLU A 19 -5.97 -14.82 6.45
N GLY A 20 -5.15 -15.13 5.44
CA GLY A 20 -5.49 -14.88 4.04
C GLY A 20 -5.53 -13.40 3.65
N ARG A 21 -5.05 -12.47 4.50
CA ARG A 21 -5.16 -11.01 4.25
C ARG A 21 -4.42 -10.55 2.99
N GLU A 22 -3.38 -11.28 2.61
CA GLU A 22 -2.52 -11.00 1.47
C GLU A 22 -3.30 -11.01 0.15
N ILE A 23 -4.45 -11.70 0.08
CA ILE A 23 -5.33 -11.63 -1.08
C ILE A 23 -5.88 -10.23 -1.29
N PHE A 24 -6.10 -9.45 -0.22
CA PHE A 24 -6.68 -8.10 -0.27
C PHE A 24 -5.63 -6.99 -0.31
N ASP A 25 -4.34 -7.34 -0.21
CA ASP A 25 -3.25 -6.36 -0.27
C ASP A 25 -3.09 -5.83 -1.71
N THR A 26 -3.02 -4.50 -1.81
CA THR A 26 -2.81 -3.71 -3.03
C THR A 26 -1.83 -2.57 -2.74
N PRO A 27 -1.07 -2.07 -3.73
CA PRO A 27 -0.09 -0.99 -3.50
C PRO A 27 -0.65 0.25 -2.76
N ILE A 28 -1.80 0.75 -3.20
CA ILE A 28 -2.68 1.68 -2.52
C ILE A 28 -3.68 0.82 -1.74
N LYS A 29 -3.77 1.01 -0.42
CA LYS A 29 -4.56 0.16 0.47
C LYS A 29 -6.05 0.46 0.34
N LEU A 30 -6.72 -0.23 -0.58
CA LEU A 30 -8.14 -0.03 -0.87
C LEU A 30 -9.05 -0.65 0.20
N PHE A 31 -8.60 -1.74 0.81
CA PHE A 31 -9.23 -2.31 1.99
C PHE A 31 -8.29 -2.25 3.19
N TYR A 32 -8.79 -1.72 4.30
CA TYR A 32 -8.07 -1.64 5.57
C TYR A 32 -8.95 -2.21 6.68
N SER A 33 -8.65 -3.43 7.10
CA SER A 33 -9.51 -4.18 8.03
C SER A 33 -9.77 -3.48 9.37
N ARG A 34 -8.86 -2.60 9.83
CA ARG A 34 -9.05 -1.78 11.04
C ARG A 34 -10.18 -0.76 10.93
N ARG A 35 -10.70 -0.50 9.72
CA ARG A 35 -11.96 0.23 9.52
C ARG A 35 -13.15 -0.54 10.06
N VAL A 36 -13.14 -1.86 9.92
CA VAL A 36 -14.17 -2.75 10.45
C VAL A 36 -14.04 -2.83 11.96
N GLY A 37 -15.05 -2.36 12.69
CA GLY A 37 -15.01 -2.33 14.14
C GLY A 37 -14.00 -1.31 14.70
N LYS A 38 -13.79 -0.19 14.00
CA LYS A 38 -12.78 0.82 14.36
C LYS A 38 -12.97 1.36 15.78
N ARG A 39 -11.87 1.81 16.39
CA ARG A 39 -11.91 2.49 17.69
C ARG A 39 -12.24 3.97 17.50
N LEU A 40 -13.27 4.45 18.19
CA LEU A 40 -13.69 5.84 18.15
C LEU A 40 -12.82 6.71 19.06
N TYR A 41 -12.85 8.03 18.84
CA TYR A 41 -12.20 9.01 19.72
C TYR A 41 -12.68 8.95 21.17
N THR A 42 -13.90 8.47 21.39
CA THR A 42 -14.47 8.19 22.72
C THR A 42 -13.80 7.02 23.44
N GLY A 43 -12.87 6.32 22.77
CA GLY A 43 -12.18 5.15 23.28
C GLY A 43 -12.95 3.84 23.11
N LYS A 44 -14.24 3.90 22.73
CA LYS A 44 -15.09 2.73 22.48
C LYS A 44 -14.77 2.11 21.11
N GLU A 45 -14.82 0.79 21.03
CA GLU A 45 -14.72 0.06 19.77
C GLU A 45 -16.11 -0.19 19.20
N VAL A 46 -16.24 -0.07 17.88
CA VAL A 46 -17.49 -0.39 17.19
C VAL A 46 -17.68 -1.91 17.21
N PRO A 47 -18.77 -2.44 17.81
CA PRO A 47 -18.97 -3.88 17.88
C PRO A 47 -19.12 -4.50 16.48
N ILE A 48 -18.43 -5.62 16.25
CA ILE A 48 -18.67 -6.45 15.07
C ILE A 48 -19.73 -7.47 15.47
N ILE A 49 -20.88 -7.43 14.80
CA ILE A 49 -22.01 -8.34 15.05
C ILE A 49 -21.69 -9.72 14.45
N GLY A 50 -21.06 -9.72 13.27
CA GLY A 50 -20.65 -10.94 12.60
C GLY A 50 -19.90 -10.64 11.30
N GLY A 51 -19.27 -11.66 10.74
CA GLY A 51 -18.59 -11.56 9.47
C GLY A 51 -18.31 -12.92 8.87
N ALA A 52 -18.18 -12.94 7.55
CA ALA A 52 -17.80 -14.10 6.78
C ALA A 52 -16.63 -13.75 5.87
N LYS A 53 -15.74 -14.72 5.67
CA LYS A 53 -14.57 -14.58 4.82
C LYS A 53 -14.36 -15.87 4.05
N TYR A 54 -14.20 -15.75 2.75
CA TYR A 54 -13.95 -16.85 1.84
C TYR A 54 -12.73 -16.48 1.00
N THR A 55 -11.71 -17.32 1.05
CA THR A 55 -10.51 -17.16 0.24
C THR A 55 -10.21 -18.48 -0.45
N GLY A 56 -9.74 -18.42 -1.69
CA GLY A 56 -9.48 -19.64 -2.44
C GLY A 56 -8.54 -19.41 -3.61
N THR A 57 -7.96 -20.52 -4.05
CA THR A 57 -7.08 -20.58 -5.21
C THR A 57 -7.61 -21.65 -6.15
N TYR A 58 -7.77 -21.32 -7.43
CA TYR A 58 -8.15 -22.25 -8.48
C TYR A 58 -7.31 -22.00 -9.72
N LYS A 59 -6.44 -22.96 -10.06
CA LYS A 59 -5.46 -22.83 -11.14
C LYS A 59 -4.61 -21.57 -10.98
N ARG A 60 -4.78 -20.59 -11.88
CA ARG A 60 -4.07 -19.30 -11.87
C ARG A 60 -4.86 -18.20 -11.18
N PHE A 61 -6.08 -18.48 -10.71
CA PHE A 61 -6.93 -17.50 -10.03
C PHE A 61 -6.76 -17.63 -8.52
N ASN A 62 -6.62 -16.50 -7.86
CA ASN A 62 -6.80 -16.35 -6.42
C ASN A 62 -7.98 -15.40 -6.22
N PHE A 63 -8.85 -15.71 -5.28
CA PHE A 63 -10.00 -14.86 -4.98
C PHE A 63 -10.21 -14.76 -3.47
N GLY A 64 -10.78 -13.63 -3.07
CA GLY A 64 -11.13 -13.34 -1.69
C GLY A 64 -12.44 -12.56 -1.64
N LEU A 65 -13.33 -12.97 -0.76
CA LEU A 65 -14.54 -12.25 -0.38
C LEU A 65 -14.55 -12.13 1.14
N LEU A 66 -14.72 -10.92 1.65
CA LEU A 66 -14.91 -10.68 3.07
C LEU A 66 -16.09 -9.73 3.24
N SER A 67 -16.99 -10.06 4.15
CA SER A 67 -18.06 -9.17 4.56
C SER A 67 -18.19 -9.19 6.07
N ALA A 68 -18.37 -8.03 6.69
CA ALA A 68 -18.50 -7.89 8.14
C ALA A 68 -19.53 -6.80 8.47
N TYR A 69 -20.43 -7.12 9.39
CA TYR A 69 -21.49 -6.23 9.83
C TYR A 69 -21.17 -5.67 11.22
N THR A 70 -21.24 -4.35 11.35
CA THR A 70 -20.93 -3.64 12.60
C THR A 70 -22.17 -2.95 13.15
N ASP A 71 -22.24 -2.85 14.48
CA ASP A 71 -23.34 -2.17 15.16
C ASP A 71 -23.16 -0.65 15.20
N LYS A 72 -24.24 0.06 15.52
CA LYS A 72 -24.21 1.50 15.77
C LYS A 72 -23.63 1.77 17.15
N ILE A 73 -22.70 2.72 17.22
CA ILE A 73 -22.22 3.23 18.50
C ILE A 73 -21.89 4.71 18.41
N SER A 74 -22.46 5.50 19.33
CA SER A 74 -22.28 6.96 19.33
C SER A 74 -22.63 7.57 17.97
N THR A 75 -21.65 8.19 17.28
CA THR A 75 -21.79 8.79 15.95
C THR A 75 -21.60 7.81 14.81
N GLU A 76 -21.12 6.59 15.07
CA GLU A 76 -20.88 5.59 14.01
C GLU A 76 -22.17 4.81 13.71
N PRO A 77 -22.67 4.80 12.46
CA PRO A 77 -23.87 4.06 12.09
C PRO A 77 -23.61 2.56 11.94
N LYS A 78 -24.69 1.76 11.96
CA LYS A 78 -24.62 0.36 11.51
C LYS A 78 -24.11 0.33 10.08
N SER A 79 -23.14 -0.53 9.81
CA SER A 79 -22.45 -0.57 8.52
C SER A 79 -22.11 -2.00 8.11
N LEU A 80 -22.24 -2.28 6.82
CA LEU A 80 -21.76 -3.48 6.16
C LEU A 80 -20.48 -3.14 5.41
N HIS A 81 -19.37 -3.70 5.86
CA HIS A 81 -18.09 -3.59 5.19
C HIS A 81 -17.88 -4.81 4.31
N SER A 82 -17.62 -4.62 3.03
CA SER A 82 -17.39 -5.71 2.09
C SER A 82 -16.16 -5.45 1.24
N VAL A 83 -15.40 -6.50 0.96
CA VAL A 83 -14.30 -6.47 -0.01
C VAL A 83 -14.31 -7.75 -0.83
N GLY A 84 -14.16 -7.59 -2.13
CA GLY A 84 -13.99 -8.67 -3.09
C GLY A 84 -12.74 -8.45 -3.92
N ARG A 85 -11.99 -9.52 -4.16
CA ARG A 85 -10.78 -9.50 -4.98
C ARG A 85 -10.70 -10.74 -5.84
N ILE A 86 -10.31 -10.54 -7.10
CA ILE A 86 -9.88 -11.61 -8.00
C ILE A 86 -8.50 -11.21 -8.52
N LYS A 87 -7.57 -12.17 -8.49
CA LYS A 87 -6.19 -12.02 -8.94
C LYS A 87 -5.83 -13.17 -9.88
N LEU A 88 -5.41 -12.83 -11.09
CA LEU A 88 -4.98 -13.77 -12.12
C LEU A 88 -3.46 -13.77 -12.22
N GLY A 89 -2.84 -14.92 -12.00
CA GLY A 89 -1.45 -15.16 -12.34
C GLY A 89 -1.26 -15.16 -13.86
N VAL A 90 -0.40 -14.27 -14.36
CA VAL A 90 0.00 -14.17 -15.76
C VAL A 90 1.51 -14.42 -15.87
N PHE A 91 1.96 -15.01 -16.97
CA PHE A 91 3.37 -15.45 -17.10
C PHE A 91 3.79 -16.37 -15.93
N LYS A 92 5.07 -16.41 -15.55
CA LYS A 92 5.55 -17.26 -14.44
C LYS A 92 5.32 -16.64 -13.06
N ASN A 93 5.65 -15.36 -12.90
CA ASN A 93 5.70 -14.66 -11.60
C ASN A 93 4.99 -13.30 -11.63
N SER A 94 4.10 -13.10 -12.60
CA SER A 94 3.38 -11.83 -12.77
C SER A 94 1.91 -12.02 -12.44
N ASP A 95 1.22 -10.93 -12.17
CA ASP A 95 -0.18 -10.96 -11.81
C ASP A 95 -0.94 -9.71 -12.24
N LEU A 96 -2.25 -9.88 -12.41
CA LEU A 96 -3.23 -8.83 -12.61
C LEU A 96 -4.36 -9.03 -11.60
N GLY A 97 -4.85 -7.96 -11.01
CA GLY A 97 -5.89 -8.02 -9.99
C GLY A 97 -6.94 -6.95 -10.17
N ILE A 98 -8.15 -7.27 -9.71
CA ILE A 98 -9.25 -6.34 -9.53
C ILE A 98 -9.71 -6.48 -8.08
N LEU A 99 -9.85 -5.35 -7.38
CA LEU A 99 -10.36 -5.27 -6.03
C LEU A 99 -11.52 -4.28 -6.00
N TYR A 100 -12.65 -4.67 -5.42
CA TYR A 100 -13.69 -3.73 -5.03
C TYR A 100 -13.92 -3.81 -3.53
N SER A 101 -13.99 -2.67 -2.87
CA SER A 101 -14.32 -2.59 -1.45
C SER A 101 -15.32 -1.48 -1.21
N GLU A 102 -16.28 -1.75 -0.32
CA GLU A 102 -17.40 -0.88 -0.01
C GLU A 102 -17.63 -0.86 1.50
N ASP A 103 -17.92 0.33 2.00
CA ASP A 103 -18.62 0.52 3.27
C ASP A 103 -20.04 1.02 2.99
N ARG A 104 -21.04 0.29 3.49
CA ARG A 104 -22.46 0.61 3.31
C ARG A 104 -23.15 0.79 4.65
N SER A 105 -23.57 2.01 4.93
CA SER A 105 -24.40 2.36 6.08
C SER A 105 -25.80 2.76 5.65
N GLU A 106 -26.72 2.99 6.59
CA GLU A 106 -28.12 3.38 6.31
C GLU A 106 -28.24 4.62 5.41
N ASN A 107 -27.33 5.60 5.56
CA ASN A 107 -27.43 6.91 4.90
C ASN A 107 -26.25 7.23 3.98
N ASN A 108 -25.25 6.37 3.90
CA ASN A 108 -24.04 6.63 3.15
C ASN A 108 -23.41 5.32 2.66
N THR A 109 -23.00 5.32 1.40
CA THR A 109 -22.21 4.24 0.80
C THR A 109 -20.94 4.85 0.23
N GLN A 110 -19.79 4.27 0.56
CA GLN A 110 -18.51 4.67 0.01
C GLN A 110 -17.83 3.45 -0.60
N GLY A 111 -17.61 3.51 -1.91
CA GLY A 111 -16.98 2.45 -2.68
C GLY A 111 -15.64 2.86 -3.27
N VAL A 112 -14.77 1.86 -3.49
CA VAL A 112 -13.58 2.01 -4.31
C VAL A 112 -13.31 0.76 -5.13
N LEU A 113 -13.08 0.98 -6.43
CA LEU A 113 -12.62 -0.04 -7.37
C LEU A 113 -11.15 0.19 -7.69
N GLY A 114 -10.37 -0.87 -7.69
CA GLY A 114 -8.97 -0.86 -8.09
C GLY A 114 -8.64 -1.94 -9.11
N ILE A 115 -7.78 -1.57 -10.04
CA ILE A 115 -7.07 -2.52 -10.91
C ILE A 115 -5.58 -2.41 -10.61
N ASP A 116 -4.92 -3.54 -10.42
CA ASP A 116 -3.48 -3.58 -10.17
C ASP A 116 -2.80 -4.68 -10.98
N GLY A 117 -1.49 -4.55 -11.13
CA GLY A 117 -0.69 -5.54 -11.81
C GLY A 117 0.75 -5.49 -11.36
N THR A 118 1.36 -6.66 -11.26
CA THR A 118 2.80 -6.78 -11.04
C THR A 118 3.40 -7.61 -12.16
N PHE A 119 4.28 -7.01 -12.95
CA PHE A 119 5.09 -7.70 -13.93
C PHE A 119 6.48 -7.99 -13.37
N ARG A 120 6.93 -9.25 -13.43
CA ARG A 120 8.24 -9.66 -12.89
C ARG A 120 9.05 -10.45 -13.92
N THR A 121 10.33 -10.08 -14.04
CA THR A 121 11.39 -10.85 -14.70
C THR A 121 12.47 -11.21 -13.66
N GLN A 122 13.61 -11.74 -14.09
CA GLN A 122 14.73 -12.03 -13.18
C GLN A 122 15.36 -10.76 -12.58
N GLU A 123 15.41 -9.68 -13.35
CA GLU A 123 16.05 -8.44 -12.93
C GLU A 123 15.05 -7.30 -12.68
N LEU A 124 13.81 -7.38 -13.16
CA LEU A 124 12.87 -6.26 -13.17
C LEU A 124 11.55 -6.63 -12.50
N GLN A 125 11.03 -5.70 -11.70
CA GLN A 125 9.66 -5.72 -11.18
C GLN A 125 8.99 -4.38 -11.49
N LEU A 126 7.87 -4.42 -12.21
CA LEU A 126 7.00 -3.27 -12.43
C LEU A 126 5.66 -3.53 -11.76
N ALA A 127 5.34 -2.78 -10.72
CA ALA A 127 4.03 -2.79 -10.07
C ALA A 127 3.25 -1.53 -10.44
N SER A 128 1.98 -1.67 -10.78
CA SER A 128 1.10 -0.54 -11.07
C SER A 128 -0.28 -0.76 -10.47
N GLN A 129 -0.94 0.34 -10.13
CA GLN A 129 -2.33 0.34 -9.71
C GLN A 129 -3.03 1.63 -10.11
N PHE A 130 -4.28 1.50 -10.53
CA PHE A 130 -5.23 2.59 -10.66
C PHE A 130 -6.44 2.29 -9.77
N ALA A 131 -6.87 3.29 -8.99
CA ALA A 131 -8.03 3.19 -8.12
C ALA A 131 -8.98 4.35 -8.36
N LYS A 132 -10.29 4.09 -8.33
CA LYS A 132 -11.37 5.06 -8.52
C LYS A 132 -12.36 4.92 -7.36
N SER A 133 -12.54 5.99 -6.61
CA SER A 133 -13.64 6.13 -5.65
C SER A 133 -14.77 6.94 -6.27
N ASP A 134 -15.87 7.08 -5.55
CA ASP A 134 -17.05 7.84 -5.98
C ASP A 134 -16.70 9.30 -6.36
N SER A 135 -15.75 9.90 -5.64
CA SER A 135 -15.41 11.32 -5.78
C SER A 135 -14.04 11.60 -6.40
N GLY A 136 -13.12 10.64 -6.47
CA GLY A 136 -11.76 10.89 -6.94
C GLY A 136 -11.05 9.64 -7.47
N TYR A 137 -9.74 9.72 -7.68
CA TYR A 137 -8.93 8.60 -8.14
C TYR A 137 -7.52 8.63 -7.53
N ALA A 138 -6.83 7.50 -7.58
CA ALA A 138 -5.44 7.39 -7.19
C ALA A 138 -4.66 6.50 -8.17
N LYS A 139 -3.35 6.75 -8.27
CA LYS A 139 -2.41 6.08 -9.17
C LYS A 139 -1.15 5.71 -8.41
N PHE A 140 -0.62 4.55 -8.73
CA PHE A 140 0.64 4.05 -8.23
C PHE A 140 1.41 3.39 -9.37
N VAL A 141 2.70 3.67 -9.47
CA VAL A 141 3.65 2.96 -10.33
C VAL A 141 4.96 2.81 -9.59
N GLN A 142 5.51 1.60 -9.54
CA GLN A 142 6.83 1.32 -8.98
C GLN A 142 7.61 0.43 -9.94
N LEU A 143 8.84 0.83 -10.24
CA LEU A 143 9.80 0.08 -11.03
C LEU A 143 11.01 -0.22 -10.15
N ASP A 144 11.29 -1.50 -9.95
CA ASP A 144 12.52 -1.98 -9.32
C ASP A 144 13.32 -2.76 -10.36
N TRP A 145 14.43 -2.20 -10.80
CA TRP A 145 15.35 -2.84 -11.75
C TRP A 145 16.69 -3.14 -11.08
N TYR A 146 16.93 -4.43 -10.86
CA TYR A 146 18.10 -5.02 -10.23
C TYR A 146 19.00 -5.69 -11.26
N ALA A 147 19.61 -4.88 -12.14
CA ALA A 147 20.61 -5.39 -13.07
C ALA A 147 21.83 -5.97 -12.36
N SER A 148 22.64 -6.72 -13.10
CA SER A 148 23.83 -7.42 -12.58
C SER A 148 24.85 -6.51 -11.89
N LYS A 149 24.98 -5.23 -12.27
CA LYS A 149 25.97 -4.28 -11.70
C LYS A 149 25.38 -2.97 -11.20
N PHE A 150 24.08 -2.77 -11.33
CA PHE A 150 23.42 -1.55 -10.90
C PHE A 150 22.00 -1.83 -10.43
N LEU A 151 21.43 -0.91 -9.66
CA LEU A 151 20.01 -0.88 -9.37
C LEU A 151 19.42 0.47 -9.75
N ILE A 152 18.17 0.45 -10.20
CA ILE A 152 17.32 1.62 -10.39
C ILE A 152 15.98 1.30 -9.72
N LEU A 153 15.59 2.10 -8.74
CA LEU A 153 14.28 2.04 -8.10
C LEU A 153 13.55 3.36 -8.38
N SER A 154 12.35 3.30 -8.92
CA SER A 154 11.52 4.46 -9.20
C SER A 154 10.13 4.23 -8.64
N LYS A 155 9.54 5.25 -8.03
CA LYS A 155 8.19 5.21 -7.48
C LYS A 155 7.45 6.50 -7.80
N TYR A 156 6.22 6.35 -8.27
CA TYR A 156 5.27 7.42 -8.51
C TYR A 156 3.96 7.11 -7.80
N GLU A 157 3.46 8.08 -7.05
CA GLU A 157 2.18 8.01 -6.32
C GLU A 157 1.41 9.30 -6.58
N HIS A 158 0.11 9.17 -6.84
CA HIS A 158 -0.78 10.31 -6.98
C HIS A 158 -2.14 9.98 -6.39
N TYR A 159 -2.65 10.89 -5.57
CA TYR A 159 -3.96 10.83 -4.96
C TYR A 159 -4.68 12.13 -5.32
N ASP A 160 -5.81 12.03 -5.99
CA ASP A 160 -6.66 13.19 -6.28
C ASP A 160 -7.14 13.85 -4.97
N GLY A 161 -7.39 15.15 -4.99
CA GLY A 161 -7.87 15.89 -3.81
C GLY A 161 -9.22 15.37 -3.28
N ASN A 162 -10.04 14.83 -4.17
CA ASN A 162 -11.35 14.27 -3.85
C ASN A 162 -11.31 12.75 -3.69
N PHE A 163 -10.13 12.10 -3.75
CA PHE A 163 -10.05 10.65 -3.55
C PHE A 163 -10.30 10.30 -2.08
N ASP A 164 -11.54 9.93 -1.78
CA ASP A 164 -11.98 9.56 -0.44
C ASP A 164 -12.31 8.07 -0.34
N ILE A 165 -11.62 7.38 0.59
CA ILE A 165 -11.81 5.96 0.90
C ILE A 165 -11.72 5.70 2.42
N GLU A 166 -11.81 6.74 3.25
CA GLU A 166 -11.55 6.67 4.70
C GLU A 166 -12.50 5.74 5.47
N ARG A 167 -13.65 5.35 4.90
CA ARG A 167 -14.56 4.40 5.55
C ARG A 167 -14.17 2.95 5.34
N ILE A 168 -13.41 2.62 4.29
CA ILE A 168 -13.12 1.22 3.92
C ILE A 168 -11.63 0.92 3.68
N GLY A 169 -10.85 1.92 3.24
CA GLY A 169 -9.43 1.82 2.91
C GLY A 169 -8.53 2.74 3.73
N TYR A 170 -7.29 2.91 3.26
CA TYR A 170 -6.28 3.74 3.90
C TYR A 170 -5.46 4.51 2.87
N ALA A 171 -5.82 5.78 2.68
CA ALA A 171 -5.10 6.74 1.84
C ALA A 171 -5.25 8.16 2.43
N PRO A 172 -4.60 8.47 3.56
CA PRO A 172 -4.77 9.76 4.24
C PRO A 172 -4.18 10.95 3.46
N TRP A 173 -3.39 10.70 2.41
CA TRP A 173 -2.68 11.73 1.65
C TRP A 173 -3.51 12.33 0.51
N LYS A 174 -4.64 12.97 0.83
CA LYS A 174 -5.50 13.62 -0.18
C LYS A 174 -4.75 14.72 -0.95
N GLY A 175 -4.80 14.67 -2.28
CA GLY A 175 -4.12 15.61 -3.16
C GLY A 175 -2.58 15.48 -3.22
N LEU A 176 -2.01 14.38 -2.71
CA LEU A 176 -0.57 14.13 -2.79
C LEU A 176 -0.16 13.70 -4.19
N THR A 177 0.91 14.30 -4.72
CA THR A 177 1.69 13.74 -5.82
C THR A 177 3.13 13.57 -5.39
N LYS A 178 3.70 12.38 -5.55
CA LYS A 178 5.05 12.04 -5.11
C LYS A 178 5.82 11.30 -6.20
N TYR A 179 7.05 11.71 -6.43
CA TYR A 179 8.02 11.05 -7.29
C TYR A 179 9.26 10.72 -6.47
N TYR A 180 9.82 9.54 -6.69
CA TYR A 180 11.05 9.09 -6.08
C TYR A 180 11.87 8.30 -7.10
N LEU A 181 13.17 8.57 -7.19
CA LEU A 181 14.11 7.83 -8.01
C LEU A 181 15.37 7.58 -7.19
N LYS A 182 15.91 6.38 -7.28
CA LYS A 182 17.13 5.94 -6.61
C LYS A 182 17.94 5.08 -7.58
N ALA A 183 19.21 5.40 -7.78
CA ALA A 183 20.06 4.65 -8.71
C ALA A 183 21.50 4.55 -8.21
N GLY A 184 22.14 3.42 -8.46
CA GLY A 184 23.48 3.18 -7.93
C GLY A 184 24.07 1.81 -8.26
N PRO A 185 25.41 1.68 -8.15
CA PRO A 185 26.10 0.44 -8.45
C PRO A 185 25.85 -0.66 -7.41
N ARG A 186 26.01 -1.90 -7.87
CA ARG A 186 26.02 -3.12 -7.07
C ARG A 186 27.34 -3.84 -7.30
N PHE A 187 28.05 -4.10 -6.22
CA PHE A 187 29.29 -4.85 -6.21
C PHE A 187 29.06 -6.19 -5.50
N PHE A 188 29.70 -7.24 -6.02
CA PHE A 188 29.60 -8.59 -5.49
C PHE A 188 30.99 -9.13 -5.23
N ASN A 189 31.18 -9.76 -4.07
CA ASN A 189 32.43 -10.43 -3.68
C ASN A 189 33.69 -9.54 -3.75
N VAL A 190 33.56 -8.24 -3.50
CA VAL A 190 34.69 -7.29 -3.49
C VAL A 190 35.19 -7.10 -2.07
N GLY A 191 36.46 -7.46 -1.82
CA GLY A 191 37.10 -7.29 -0.51
C GLY A 191 36.34 -8.03 0.61
N PRO A 192 36.00 -7.35 1.73
CA PRO A 192 35.27 -7.95 2.85
C PRO A 192 33.77 -8.13 2.57
N PHE A 193 33.25 -7.57 1.47
CA PHE A 193 31.83 -7.54 1.17
C PHE A 193 31.42 -8.73 0.31
N TYR A 194 30.35 -9.41 0.72
CA TYR A 194 29.60 -10.35 -0.12
C TYR A 194 28.76 -9.58 -1.14
N THR A 195 28.03 -8.56 -0.68
CA THR A 195 27.39 -7.56 -1.53
C THR A 195 27.69 -6.16 -1.00
N LEU A 196 27.88 -5.20 -1.89
CA LEU A 196 27.92 -3.80 -1.54
C LEU A 196 27.03 -3.04 -2.52
N THR A 197 26.02 -2.36 -1.99
CA THR A 197 25.20 -1.44 -2.78
C THR A 197 25.35 -0.03 -2.24
N THR A 198 25.49 0.92 -3.15
CA THR A 198 25.59 2.34 -2.81
C THR A 198 24.97 3.15 -3.92
N GLY A 199 24.63 4.41 -3.64
CA GLY A 199 24.22 5.34 -4.68
C GLY A 199 23.50 6.56 -4.14
N ILE A 200 22.80 7.22 -5.05
CA ILE A 200 22.03 8.43 -4.78
C ILE A 200 20.58 8.26 -5.21
N GLY A 201 19.69 8.87 -4.45
CA GLY A 201 18.29 8.99 -4.80
C GLY A 201 17.78 10.34 -4.40
N GLY A 202 16.54 10.59 -4.75
CA GLY A 202 15.87 11.83 -4.45
C GLY A 202 14.48 11.81 -5.01
N GLY A 203 13.75 12.87 -4.74
CA GLY A 203 12.37 12.94 -5.18
C GLY A 203 11.79 14.31 -4.97
N ARG A 204 10.52 14.39 -5.35
CA ARG A 204 9.70 15.57 -5.10
C ARG A 204 8.31 15.15 -4.67
N LYS A 205 7.69 15.93 -3.80
CA LYS A 205 6.31 15.73 -3.37
C LYS A 205 5.58 17.07 -3.37
N LYS A 206 4.29 17.01 -3.58
CA LYS A 206 3.38 18.16 -3.47
C LYS A 206 2.08 17.68 -2.88
N GLU A 207 1.62 18.36 -1.85
CA GLU A 207 0.33 18.07 -1.20
C GLU A 207 -0.71 19.13 -1.48
N ILE A 208 -1.97 18.81 -1.16
CA ILE A 208 -3.06 19.78 -1.23
C ILE A 208 -2.77 20.98 -0.31
N GLY A 209 -2.95 22.18 -0.84
CA GLY A 209 -2.72 23.44 -0.13
C GLY A 209 -1.27 23.93 -0.14
N GLU A 210 -0.30 23.15 -0.63
CA GLU A 210 1.09 23.62 -0.75
C GLU A 210 1.29 24.45 -2.03
N GLN A 211 1.96 25.59 -1.89
CA GLN A 211 2.22 26.51 -3.02
C GLN A 211 3.23 25.93 -4.02
N GLY A 212 4.13 25.05 -3.60
CA GLY A 212 5.24 24.53 -4.40
C GLY A 212 5.51 23.04 -4.19
N TRP A 213 6.53 22.54 -4.89
CA TRP A 213 7.06 21.20 -4.68
C TRP A 213 8.11 21.22 -3.58
N GLU A 214 8.05 20.25 -2.67
CA GLU A 214 9.17 19.91 -1.78
C GLU A 214 10.10 18.93 -2.50
N TYR A 215 11.40 19.11 -2.35
CA TYR A 215 12.44 18.26 -2.96
C TYR A 215 13.33 17.68 -1.89
N TRP A 216 13.78 16.44 -2.08
CA TRP A 216 14.79 15.84 -1.22
C TRP A 216 15.80 15.04 -2.04
N ILE A 217 17.00 14.93 -1.49
CA ILE A 217 18.05 14.03 -1.97
C ILE A 217 18.49 13.13 -0.83
N ASN A 218 18.84 11.90 -1.17
CA ASN A 218 19.36 10.94 -0.22
C ASN A 218 20.51 10.13 -0.81
N GLY A 219 21.51 9.83 0.01
CA GLY A 219 22.54 8.83 -0.28
C GLY A 219 22.21 7.54 0.46
N TRP A 220 22.60 6.38 -0.08
CA TRP A 220 22.58 5.14 0.70
C TRP A 220 23.85 4.36 0.50
N PHE A 221 24.21 3.61 1.54
CA PHE A 221 25.31 2.66 1.53
C PHE A 221 24.89 1.45 2.37
N SER A 222 24.86 0.28 1.74
CA SER A 222 24.36 -0.96 2.34
C SER A 222 25.27 -2.14 1.97
N PRO A 223 26.32 -2.39 2.78
CA PRO A 223 27.15 -3.58 2.66
C PRO A 223 26.55 -4.78 3.39
N THR A 224 26.71 -5.96 2.79
CA THR A 224 26.61 -7.26 3.44
C THR A 224 28.00 -7.87 3.45
N PHE A 225 28.50 -8.19 4.63
CA PHE A 225 29.84 -8.73 4.84
C PHE A 225 29.84 -10.26 4.69
N LYS A 226 30.99 -10.83 4.32
CA LYS A 226 31.15 -12.29 4.16
C LYS A 226 31.00 -13.08 5.45
N ASN A 227 31.14 -12.42 6.61
CA ASN A 227 30.92 -13.01 7.93
C ASN A 227 29.45 -12.89 8.40
N ASN A 228 28.50 -12.69 7.47
CA ASN A 228 27.06 -12.54 7.71
C ASN A 228 26.65 -11.30 8.53
N TRP A 229 27.54 -10.33 8.74
CA TRP A 229 27.14 -9.02 9.24
C TRP A 229 26.54 -8.16 8.11
N GLY A 230 25.59 -7.29 8.44
CA GLY A 230 24.99 -6.34 7.51
C GLY A 230 24.94 -4.94 8.13
N LEU A 231 25.19 -3.92 7.33
CA LEU A 231 25.00 -2.52 7.72
C LEU A 231 24.14 -1.83 6.66
N SER A 232 23.32 -0.88 7.08
CA SER A 232 22.59 0.00 6.17
C SER A 232 22.63 1.41 6.73
N SER A 233 23.06 2.35 5.90
CA SER A 233 23.09 3.78 6.21
C SER A 233 22.31 4.54 5.14
N ASN A 234 21.56 5.55 5.59
CA ASN A 234 20.82 6.46 4.72
C ASN A 234 21.15 7.89 5.14
N PHE A 235 21.59 8.70 4.19
CA PHE A 235 21.87 10.11 4.38
C PHE A 235 20.75 10.89 3.71
N TYR A 236 20.21 11.92 4.37
CA TYR A 236 19.06 12.68 3.88
C TYR A 236 19.35 14.18 3.96
N ARG A 237 18.97 14.91 2.90
CA ARG A 237 18.88 16.38 2.89
C ARG A 237 17.62 16.76 2.13
N GLY A 238 16.75 17.55 2.76
CA GLY A 238 15.53 18.10 2.19
C GLY A 238 15.17 19.40 2.87
#